data_AF-A0A6J4SF48-F1
#
_entry.id   AF-A0A6J4SF48-F1
#
_cell.length_a   1.000
_cell.length_b   1.000
_cell.length_c   1.000
_cell.angle_alpha   90.00
_cell.angle_beta   90.00
_cell.angle_gamma   90.00
#
_symmetry.space_group_name_H-M   'P 1'
#
loop_
_entity.id
_entity.type
_entity.pdbx_description
1 polymer ?
#
loop_
_entity_poly.entity_id
_entity_poly.type
_entity_poly.pdbx_seq_one_letter_code
_entity_poly.pdbx_strand_id
1 'polypeptide(L)' 'MRRIVSAAFVSLDGVMQAPGGPEEEPTGGFEFGGWAYPFWDDAPGESIGALFEQPFDLLLGRNTYDIFSV' A
#
# COMPACT_ATOMS: atom_id res chain seq x y z
N MET A 1 9.07 1.86 -25.14
CA MET A 1 9.03 0.91 -24.00
C MET A 1 8.08 1.46 -22.95
N ARG A 2 7.25 0.63 -22.32
CA ARG A 2 6.39 1.09 -21.21
C ARG A 2 7.24 1.22 -19.94
N ARG A 3 6.92 2.18 -19.09
CA ARG A 3 7.56 2.36 -17.78
C ARG A 3 6.84 1.46 -16.77
N ILE A 4 7.62 0.69 -16.02
CA ILE A 4 7.12 -0.04 -14.84
C ILE A 4 7.28 0.89 -13.65
N VAL A 5 6.18 1.12 -12.93
CA VAL A 5 6.15 1.96 -11.72
C VAL A 5 5.82 1.06 -10.55
N SER A 6 6.55 1.22 -9.45
CA SER A 6 6.27 0.55 -8.17
C SER A 6 5.92 1.61 -7.14
N ALA A 7 4.85 1.37 -6.38
CA ALA A 7 4.43 2.20 -5.26
C ALA A 7 4.14 1.29 -4.07
N ALA A 8 4.61 1.68 -2.90
CA ALA A 8 4.45 0.94 -1.66
C ALA A 8 4.49 1.88 -0.46
N PHE A 9 3.80 1.52 0.61
CA PHE A 9 4.02 2.09 1.94
C PHE A 9 5.14 1.30 2.60
N VAL A 10 6.10 2.02 3.17
CA VAL A 10 7.30 1.42 3.78
C VAL A 10 7.59 2.13 5.09
N SER A 11 7.80 1.36 6.16
CA SER A 11 8.28 1.90 7.43
C SER A 11 9.75 2.35 7.33
N LEU A 12 10.22 3.11 8.31
CA LEU A 12 11.61 3.61 8.34
C LEU A 12 12.65 2.47 8.41
N ASP A 13 12.29 1.35 9.02
CA ASP A 13 13.10 0.14 9.13
C ASP A 13 12.89 -0.85 7.95
N GLY A 14 12.10 -0.48 6.95
CA GLY A 14 12.02 -1.19 5.67
C GLY A 14 10.92 -2.25 5.55
N VAL A 15 9.94 -2.26 6.45
CA VAL A 15 8.79 -3.17 6.38
C VAL A 15 7.77 -2.64 5.37
N MET A 16 7.35 -3.49 4.44
CA MET A 16 6.26 -3.22 3.49
C MET A 16 5.01 -3.96 3.94
N GLN A 17 3.99 -3.23 4.38
CA GLN A 17 2.72 -3.76 4.89
C GLN A 17 1.57 -2.79 4.57
N ALA A 18 0.34 -3.29 4.61
CA ALA A 18 -0.88 -2.54 4.30
C ALA A 18 -1.16 -1.39 5.31
N PRO A 19 -1.25 -0.12 4.86
CA PRO A 19 -1.19 1.05 5.72
C PRO A 19 -2.43 1.32 6.58
N GLY A 20 -3.58 0.72 6.26
CA GLY A 20 -4.90 1.23 6.64
C GLY A 20 -5.43 0.66 7.94
N GLY A 21 -5.71 -0.64 7.95
CA GLY A 21 -6.46 -1.30 9.02
C GLY A 21 -5.57 -2.02 10.04
N PRO A 22 -5.94 -2.03 11.33
CA PRO A 22 -5.21 -2.75 12.37
C PRO A 22 -5.15 -4.27 12.15
N GLU A 23 -6.09 -4.81 11.38
CA GLU A 23 -6.18 -6.23 11.03
C GLU A 23 -5.74 -6.52 9.58
N GLU A 24 -5.25 -5.51 8.84
CA GLU A 24 -4.72 -5.74 7.50
C GLU A 24 -3.39 -6.50 7.59
N GLU A 25 -3.36 -7.71 7.05
CA GLU A 25 -2.16 -8.56 6.97
C GLU A 25 -1.54 -8.87 8.35
N PRO A 26 -2.19 -9.69 9.19
CA PRO A 26 -1.69 -10.03 10.53
C PRO A 26 -0.49 -11.00 10.51
N THR A 27 0.04 -11.33 9.34
CA THR A 27 1.13 -12.28 9.15
C THR A 27 2.50 -11.61 9.34
N GLY A 28 3.54 -12.39 9.63
CA GLY A 28 4.92 -11.87 9.73
C GLY A 28 5.30 -11.19 11.04
N GLY A 29 4.41 -11.08 12.02
CA GLY A 29 4.72 -10.56 13.36
C GLY A 29 4.89 -9.04 13.41
N PHE A 30 4.37 -8.31 12.42
CA PHE A 30 4.32 -6.86 12.44
C PHE A 30 3.21 -6.38 13.40
N GLU A 31 3.60 -5.73 14.49
CA GLU A 31 2.69 -5.39 15.59
C GLU A 31 1.95 -4.05 15.40
N PHE A 32 2.26 -3.32 14.33
CA PHE A 32 1.76 -1.96 14.09
C PHE A 32 0.74 -1.91 12.95
N GLY A 33 -0.27 -2.80 12.94
CA GLY A 33 -1.36 -2.71 11.97
C GLY A 33 -1.99 -1.30 11.95
N GLY A 34 -2.27 -0.77 10.76
CA GLY A 34 -2.81 0.59 10.60
C GLY A 34 -1.83 1.72 10.96
N TRP A 35 -0.52 1.43 11.04
CA TRP A 35 0.52 2.38 11.43
C TRP A 35 0.52 3.71 10.66
N ALA A 36 0.08 3.73 9.40
CA ALA A 36 0.10 4.94 8.59
C ALA A 36 -1.12 5.84 8.87
N TYR A 37 -2.23 5.27 9.34
CA TYR A 37 -3.48 6.01 9.55
C TYR A 37 -3.35 7.22 10.49
N PRO A 38 -2.63 7.14 11.64
CA PRO A 38 -2.43 8.30 12.52
C PRO A 38 -1.63 9.45 11.90
N PHE A 39 -0.87 9.17 10.82
CA PHE A 39 -0.02 10.15 10.13
C PHE A 39 -0.59 10.55 8.77
N TRP A 40 -1.81 10.11 8.45
CA TRP A 40 -2.41 10.37 7.16
C TRP A 40 -2.80 11.85 7.04
N ASP A 41 -2.23 12.52 6.05
CA ASP A 41 -2.60 13.87 5.63
C ASP A 41 -2.93 13.89 4.13
N ASP A 42 -3.03 15.08 3.54
CA ASP A 42 -3.42 15.23 2.13
C ASP A 42 -2.36 14.67 1.17
N ALA A 43 -1.07 14.69 1.52
CA ALA A 43 0.01 14.39 0.58
C ALA A 43 0.09 12.90 0.14
N PRO A 44 -0.05 11.90 1.03
CA PRO A 44 -0.21 10.51 0.64
C PRO A 44 -1.43 10.29 -0.25
N GLY A 45 -2.56 10.94 0.06
CA GLY A 45 -3.80 10.85 -0.71
C GLY A 45 -3.63 11.37 -2.14
N GLU A 46 -3.02 12.55 -2.31
CA GLU A 46 -2.71 13.13 -3.61
C GLU A 46 -1.76 12.24 -4.43
N SER A 47 -0.73 11.67 -3.79
CA SER A 47 0.24 10.79 -4.44
C SER A 47 -0.40 9.50 -4.96
N ILE A 48 -1.27 8.88 -4.16
CA ILE A 48 -2.07 7.71 -4.56
C ILE A 48 -3.02 8.07 -5.70
N GLY A 49 -3.73 9.20 -5.57
CA GLY A 49 -4.66 9.68 -6.59
C GLY A 49 -3.96 9.85 -7.93
N ALA A 50 -2.81 10.52 -7.95
CA ALA A 50 -2.02 10.72 -9.17
C ALA A 50 -1.53 9.41 -9.80
N LEU A 51 -1.22 8.39 -8.99
CA LEU A 51 -0.81 7.07 -9.48
C LEU A 51 -1.94 6.36 -10.23
N PHE A 52 -3.17 6.50 -9.75
CA PHE A 52 -4.35 5.82 -10.28
C PHE A 52 -5.17 6.66 -11.29
N GLU A 53 -4.81 7.93 -11.50
CA GLU A 53 -5.51 8.83 -12.43
C GLU A 53 -5.34 8.43 -13.91
N GLN A 54 -4.17 7.89 -14.27
CA GLN A 54 -3.85 7.50 -15.64
C GLN A 54 -4.21 6.03 -15.88
N PRO A 55 -4.55 5.60 -17.10
CA PRO A 55 -4.79 4.18 -17.39
C PRO A 55 -3.59 3.31 -16.99
N PHE A 56 -3.83 2.32 -16.14
CA PHE A 56 -2.81 1.42 -15.60
C PHE A 56 -3.22 -0.04 -15.74
N ASP A 57 -2.22 -0.92 -15.78
CA ASP A 57 -2.37 -2.35 -15.58
C ASP A 57 -1.73 -2.70 -14.22
N LEU A 58 -2.42 -3.46 -13.38
CA LEU A 58 -1.89 -3.88 -12.07
C LEU A 58 -1.16 -5.21 -12.16
N LEU A 59 0.03 -5.25 -11.56
CA LEU A 59 0.74 -6.48 -11.26
C LEU A 59 0.83 -6.61 -9.74
N LEU A 60 0.13 -7.58 -9.18
CA LEU A 60 0.04 -7.81 -7.74
C LEU A 60 0.58 -9.19 -7.38
N GLY A 61 1.21 -9.29 -6.21
CA GLY A 61 1.43 -10.58 -5.56
C GLY A 61 0.11 -11.14 -5.02
N ARG A 62 0.07 -12.44 -4.73
CA ARG A 62 -1.14 -13.14 -4.27
C ARG A 62 -1.77 -12.51 -3.03
N ASN A 63 -0.99 -12.22 -1.99
CA ASN A 63 -1.52 -11.65 -0.75
C ASN A 63 -2.17 -10.27 -0.99
N THR A 64 -1.52 -9.40 -1.77
CA THR A 64 -2.09 -8.09 -2.13
C THR A 64 -3.35 -8.23 -2.98
N TYR A 65 -3.37 -9.19 -3.91
CA TYR A 65 -4.56 -9.49 -4.69
C TYR A 65 -5.73 -9.91 -3.81
N ASP A 66 -5.50 -10.83 -2.86
CA ASP A 66 -6.54 -11.34 -1.96
C ASP A 66 -7.13 -10.22 -1.08
N ILE A 67 -6.33 -9.22 -0.69
CA ILE A 67 -6.79 -8.02 0.03
C ILE A 67 -7.68 -7.12 -0.87
N PHE A 68 -7.37 -7.01 -2.16
CA PHE A 68 -8.04 -6.08 -3.08
C PHE A 68 -9.28 -6.70 -3.75
N SER A 69 -9.36 -8.03 -3.83
CA SER A 69 -10.38 -8.74 -4.61
C SER A 69 -11.75 -8.87 -3.91
N VAL A 70 -12.06 -8.01 -2.93
CA VAL A 70 -13.31 -8.05 -2.15
C VAL A 70 -14.46 -7.37 -2.90
#